data_AF-A0A226DSG0-F1
#
_entry.id   AF-A0A226DSG0-F1
#
_cell.length_a   1.000
_cell.length_b   1.000
_cell.length_c   1.000
_cell.angle_alpha   90.00
_cell.angle_beta   90.00
_cell.angle_gamma   90.00
#
_symmetry.space_group_name_H-M   'P 1'
#
loop_
_entity.id
_entity.type
_entity.pdbx_description
1 polymer ?
#
loop_
_entity_poly.entity_id
_entity_poly.type
_entity_poly.pdbx_seq_one_letter_code
_entity_poly.pdbx_strand_id
1 'polypeptide(L)'
;MKYEYAAFLNDLVRQVEELERGFIKRGEKWDKLAIMLSNFILVSATLPILFTLFEAYLTVNDKLSHLQYDLANSVCPMNTYFTCKLITFIVLEIYYVFVAFHCTAILVGSVVTSAVILNMLMDSVRNLAKLNVGTQSIRMYQRFRILFKTVENITTRFTSLLLSIGFGFTVMCNFTTVRMFGVIRMPFYLFFPTASVIGIVGIGVLLPYGFACHERSGKLLAGRKGKLGVKRGTMRLEEKIVKALRPIGIRAGTGEFSFFVLKKSTKSKYYVAVTDKTIEALMT
;
A
#
# COMPACT_ATOMS: atom_id res chain seq x y z
N MET A 1 22.06 -4.39 -24.02
CA MET A 1 20.85 -4.48 -23.17
C MET A 1 21.03 -5.15 -21.81
N LYS A 2 21.28 -6.48 -21.67
CA LYS A 2 21.40 -7.09 -20.31
C LYS A 2 22.50 -6.47 -19.43
N TYR A 3 23.67 -6.19 -19.99
CA TYR A 3 24.80 -5.57 -19.26
C TYR A 3 24.56 -4.10 -18.89
N GLU A 4 23.88 -3.33 -19.74
CA GLU A 4 23.56 -1.92 -19.46
C GLU A 4 22.51 -1.81 -18.36
N TYR A 5 21.56 -2.75 -18.29
CA TYR A 5 20.57 -2.82 -17.22
C TYR A 5 21.23 -3.15 -15.88
N ALA A 6 22.17 -4.10 -15.84
CA ALA A 6 22.93 -4.43 -14.64
C ALA A 6 23.82 -3.27 -14.16
N ALA A 7 24.53 -2.61 -15.08
CA ALA A 7 25.34 -1.44 -14.75
C ALA A 7 24.49 -0.27 -14.22
N PHE A 8 23.30 -0.07 -14.80
CA PHE A 8 22.34 0.92 -14.33
C PHE A 8 21.79 0.59 -12.93
N LEU A 9 21.43 -0.68 -12.68
CA LEU A 9 21.01 -1.13 -11.34
C LEU A 9 22.11 -0.96 -10.31
N ASN A 10 23.36 -1.30 -10.64
CA ASN A 10 24.49 -1.12 -9.72
C ASN A 10 24.78 0.35 -9.43
N ASP A 11 24.72 1.23 -10.44
CA ASP A 11 24.85 2.68 -10.21
C ASP A 11 23.68 3.23 -9.39
N LEU A 12 22.48 2.69 -9.56
CA LEU A 12 21.31 3.04 -8.76
C LEU A 12 21.49 2.60 -7.30
N VAL A 13 21.89 1.35 -7.06
CA VAL A 13 22.16 0.82 -5.72
C VAL A 13 23.24 1.66 -5.03
N ARG A 14 24.32 1.98 -5.74
CA ARG A 14 25.38 2.87 -5.22
C ARG A 14 24.85 4.27 -4.90
N GLN A 15 24.03 4.86 -5.76
CA GLN A 15 23.40 6.16 -5.48
C GLN A 15 22.45 6.09 -4.29
N VAL A 16 21.74 4.98 -4.11
CA VAL A 16 20.89 4.73 -2.94
C VAL A 16 21.73 4.62 -1.67
N GLU A 17 22.87 3.91 -1.69
CA GLU A 17 23.81 3.81 -0.57
C GLU A 17 24.46 5.16 -0.21
N GLU A 18 24.84 5.96 -1.22
CA GLU A 18 25.33 7.33 -0.99
C GLU A 18 24.24 8.22 -0.38
N LEU A 19 22.99 8.03 -0.82
CA LEU A 19 21.83 8.65 -0.21
C LEU A 19 21.69 8.20 1.25
N GLU A 20 21.82 6.88 1.52
CA GLU A 20 21.75 6.22 2.83
C GLU A 20 22.63 6.92 3.89
N ARG A 21 23.89 7.15 3.55
CA ARG A 21 24.85 7.86 4.42
C ARG A 21 24.42 9.28 4.77
N GLY A 22 23.73 9.95 3.85
CA GLY A 22 23.15 11.27 4.07
C GLY A 22 21.94 11.27 5.02
N PHE A 23 21.30 10.13 5.27
CA PHE A 23 20.10 10.02 6.10
C PHE A 23 20.38 9.88 7.60
N ILE A 24 21.54 9.35 8.01
CA ILE A 24 21.91 9.17 9.44
C ILE A 24 21.83 10.50 10.23
N LYS A 25 21.98 11.64 9.55
CA LYS A 25 21.92 12.98 10.18
C LYS A 25 20.52 13.57 10.41
N ARG A 26 19.43 12.86 10.11
CA ARG A 26 18.09 13.47 9.96
C ARG A 26 17.04 12.91 10.93
N GLY A 27 17.18 13.20 12.23
CA GLY A 27 16.34 12.64 13.31
C GLY A 27 14.86 13.11 13.37
N GLU A 28 14.55 14.40 13.19
CA GLU A 28 13.23 14.94 13.62
C GLU A 28 12.01 14.65 12.71
N LYS A 29 12.20 14.28 11.44
CA LYS A 29 11.06 14.12 10.50
C LYS A 29 10.48 12.71 10.46
N TRP A 30 11.19 11.74 11.05
CA TRP A 30 10.74 10.36 11.11
C TRP A 30 9.56 10.20 12.05
N ASP A 31 9.38 11.08 13.03
CA ASP A 31 8.39 10.92 14.10
C ASP A 31 6.97 10.68 13.56
N LYS A 32 6.48 11.47 12.60
CA LYS A 32 5.11 11.27 12.08
C LYS A 32 4.94 9.98 11.29
N LEU A 33 5.90 9.62 10.44
CA LEU A 33 5.84 8.38 9.65
C LEU A 33 6.02 7.17 10.58
N ALA A 34 6.98 7.23 11.49
CA ALA A 34 7.25 6.19 12.47
C ALA A 34 6.05 5.97 13.39
N ILE A 35 5.38 7.03 13.86
CA ILE A 35 4.15 6.92 14.63
C ILE A 35 3.03 6.26 13.79
N MET A 36 2.82 6.70 12.55
CA MET A 36 1.79 6.09 11.68
C MET A 36 2.08 4.62 11.38
N LEU A 37 3.33 4.28 11.05
CA LEU A 37 3.74 2.90 10.78
C LEU A 37 3.68 2.04 12.06
N SER A 38 4.11 2.57 13.20
CA SER A 38 4.04 1.88 14.49
C SER A 38 2.60 1.56 14.86
N ASN A 39 1.68 2.51 14.72
CA ASN A 39 0.25 2.27 14.91
C ASN A 39 -0.28 1.21 13.93
N PHE A 40 0.10 1.28 12.66
CA PHE A 40 -0.31 0.28 11.67
C PHE A 40 0.22 -1.12 12.00
N ILE A 41 1.48 -1.23 12.43
CA ILE A 41 2.11 -2.48 12.87
C ILE A 41 1.40 -3.02 14.11
N LEU A 42 1.16 -2.18 15.11
CA LEU A 42 0.51 -2.56 16.36
C LEU A 42 -0.89 -3.12 16.11
N VAL A 43 -1.67 -2.42 15.28
CA VAL A 43 -3.04 -2.85 14.95
C VAL A 43 -3.04 -4.07 14.03
N SER A 44 -2.06 -4.20 13.13
CA SER A 44 -1.95 -5.40 12.29
C SER A 44 -1.51 -6.62 13.11
N ALA A 45 -0.66 -6.46 14.13
CA ALA A 45 -0.20 -7.55 14.97
C ALA A 45 -1.34 -8.20 15.80
N THR A 46 -2.44 -7.49 16.04
CA THR A 46 -3.60 -8.05 16.74
C THR A 46 -4.56 -8.83 15.82
N LEU A 47 -4.45 -8.64 14.48
CA LEU A 47 -5.34 -9.29 13.51
C LEU A 47 -5.25 -10.82 13.52
N PRO A 48 -4.06 -11.46 13.54
CA PRO A 48 -3.98 -12.91 13.57
C PRO A 48 -4.72 -13.49 14.78
N ILE A 49 -4.62 -12.86 15.95
CA ILE A 49 -5.30 -13.32 17.18
C ILE A 49 -6.83 -13.23 17.02
N LEU A 50 -7.34 -12.13 16.46
CA LEU A 50 -8.79 -11.99 16.23
C LEU A 50 -9.30 -12.97 15.17
N PHE A 51 -8.50 -13.20 14.12
CA PHE A 51 -8.82 -14.15 13.06
C PHE A 51 -8.84 -15.59 13.57
N THR A 52 -7.91 -15.97 14.43
CA THR A 52 -7.85 -17.34 14.97
C THR A 52 -8.99 -17.61 15.95
N LEU A 53 -9.36 -16.62 16.77
CA LEU A 53 -10.57 -16.71 17.60
C LEU A 53 -11.83 -16.86 16.74
N PHE A 54 -11.91 -16.11 15.63
CA PHE A 54 -13.04 -16.19 14.71
C PHE A 54 -13.14 -17.56 14.03
N GLU A 55 -12.04 -18.09 13.48
CA GLU A 55 -11.98 -19.43 12.89
C GLU A 55 -12.35 -20.51 13.92
N ALA A 56 -11.73 -20.51 15.10
CA ALA A 56 -12.03 -21.49 16.14
C ALA A 56 -13.52 -21.50 16.52
N TYR A 57 -14.16 -20.34 16.56
CA TYR A 57 -15.59 -20.24 16.81
C TYR A 57 -16.45 -20.80 15.66
N LEU A 58 -16.11 -20.48 14.40
CA LEU A 58 -16.79 -21.03 13.23
C LEU A 58 -16.66 -22.55 13.18
N THR A 59 -15.48 -23.09 13.53
CA THR A 59 -15.27 -24.54 13.60
C THR A 59 -16.16 -25.20 14.65
N VAL A 60 -16.40 -24.54 15.80
CA VAL A 60 -17.22 -25.11 16.89
C VAL A 60 -18.72 -24.97 16.63
N ASN A 61 -19.18 -23.82 16.10
CA ASN A 61 -20.60 -23.48 16.08
C ASN A 61 -21.26 -23.53 14.71
N ASP A 62 -20.49 -23.47 13.62
CA ASP A 62 -21.06 -23.25 12.28
C ASP A 62 -21.06 -24.51 11.42
N LYS A 63 -22.06 -24.62 10.53
CA LYS A 63 -22.16 -25.67 9.51
C LYS A 63 -21.10 -25.54 8.43
N LEU A 64 -20.44 -24.39 8.31
CA LEU A 64 -19.28 -24.20 7.43
C LEU A 64 -18.09 -25.09 7.83
N SER A 65 -18.03 -25.50 9.09
CA SER A 65 -17.09 -26.51 9.54
C SER A 65 -17.20 -27.80 8.72
N HIS A 66 -18.35 -28.13 8.11
CA HIS A 66 -18.47 -29.27 7.21
C HIS A 66 -17.50 -29.23 6.03
N LEU A 67 -17.16 -28.06 5.45
CA LEU A 67 -16.21 -28.02 4.34
C LEU A 67 -14.79 -28.36 4.79
N GLN A 68 -14.37 -27.86 5.95
CA GLN A 68 -13.07 -28.21 6.56
C GLN A 68 -13.07 -29.64 7.07
N TYR A 69 -14.17 -30.05 7.72
CA TYR A 69 -14.34 -31.38 8.27
C TYR A 69 -14.47 -32.43 7.18
N ASP A 70 -15.13 -32.19 6.05
CA ASP A 70 -15.24 -33.18 4.96
C ASP A 70 -13.85 -33.52 4.39
N LEU A 71 -12.98 -32.51 4.23
CA LEU A 71 -11.59 -32.73 3.85
C LEU A 71 -10.84 -33.52 4.93
N ALA A 72 -11.01 -33.18 6.21
CA ALA A 72 -10.36 -33.90 7.31
C ALA A 72 -10.91 -35.32 7.53
N ASN A 73 -12.21 -35.52 7.29
CA ASN A 73 -12.95 -36.77 7.46
C ASN A 73 -12.54 -37.78 6.38
N SER A 74 -12.06 -37.30 5.23
CA SER A 74 -11.45 -38.14 4.18
C SER A 74 -10.12 -38.77 4.64
N VAL A 75 -9.41 -38.14 5.57
CA VAL A 75 -8.11 -38.62 6.09
C VAL A 75 -8.31 -39.45 7.36
N CYS A 76 -9.20 -39.05 8.25
CA CYS A 76 -9.52 -39.76 9.49
C CYS A 76 -11.02 -39.64 9.80
N PRO A 77 -11.76 -40.75 10.00
CA PRO A 77 -13.19 -40.70 10.30
C PRO A 77 -13.41 -40.07 11.69
N MET A 78 -13.75 -38.78 11.67
CA MET A 78 -13.86 -37.87 12.81
C MET A 78 -14.97 -38.26 13.78
N ASN A 79 -15.98 -39.01 13.31
CA ASN A 79 -17.09 -39.49 14.14
C ASN A 79 -16.71 -40.60 15.12
N THR A 80 -15.57 -41.27 14.90
CA THR A 80 -15.22 -42.48 15.66
C THR A 80 -14.21 -42.23 16.78
N TYR A 81 -13.30 -41.25 16.63
CA TYR A 81 -12.19 -41.06 17.57
C TYR A 81 -12.04 -39.60 18.00
N PHE A 82 -12.40 -39.32 19.27
CA PHE A 82 -12.24 -38.00 19.90
C PHE A 82 -10.79 -37.49 19.82
N THR A 83 -9.81 -38.37 20.03
CA THR A 83 -8.38 -38.03 19.96
C THR A 83 -7.98 -37.57 18.55
N CYS A 84 -8.49 -38.20 17.49
CA CYS A 84 -8.21 -37.79 16.11
C CYS A 84 -8.78 -36.39 15.84
N LYS A 85 -10.02 -36.15 16.30
CA LYS A 85 -10.67 -34.83 16.18
C LYS A 85 -9.89 -33.73 16.88
N LEU A 86 -9.41 -33.99 18.10
CA LEU A 86 -8.61 -33.02 18.86
C LEU A 86 -7.28 -32.72 18.18
N ILE A 87 -6.57 -33.75 17.70
CA ILE A 87 -5.28 -33.57 17.01
C ILE A 87 -5.46 -32.76 15.72
N THR A 88 -6.45 -33.11 14.88
CA THR A 88 -6.67 -32.38 13.64
C THR A 88 -7.09 -30.94 13.88
N PHE A 89 -7.91 -30.68 14.92
CA PHE A 89 -8.26 -29.32 15.31
C PHE A 89 -7.01 -28.50 15.67
N ILE A 90 -6.12 -29.03 16.52
CA ILE A 90 -4.88 -28.35 16.92
C ILE A 90 -3.97 -28.09 15.71
N VAL A 91 -3.80 -29.07 14.82
CA VAL A 91 -2.95 -28.92 13.63
C VAL A 91 -3.51 -27.85 12.69
N LEU A 92 -4.83 -27.85 12.47
CA LEU A 92 -5.52 -26.90 11.61
C LEU A 92 -5.44 -25.48 12.19
N GLU A 93 -5.66 -25.33 13.50
CA GLU A 93 -5.53 -24.06 14.20
C GLU A 93 -4.11 -23.49 14.07
N ILE A 94 -3.08 -24.29 14.36
CA ILE A 94 -1.68 -23.87 14.21
C ILE A 94 -1.38 -23.45 12.76
N TYR A 95 -1.88 -24.22 11.78
CA TYR A 95 -1.70 -23.90 10.37
C TYR A 95 -2.35 -22.56 10.00
N TYR A 96 -3.59 -22.30 10.44
CA TYR A 96 -4.26 -21.03 10.16
C TYR A 96 -3.64 -19.84 10.87
N VAL A 97 -3.22 -19.99 12.13
CA VAL A 97 -2.45 -18.96 12.86
C VAL A 97 -1.19 -18.61 12.06
N PHE A 98 -0.46 -19.62 11.61
CA PHE A 98 0.77 -19.46 10.83
C PHE A 98 0.51 -18.74 9.51
N VAL A 99 -0.49 -19.18 8.73
CA VAL A 99 -0.86 -18.54 7.47
C VAL A 99 -1.32 -17.10 7.69
N ALA A 100 -2.19 -16.84 8.67
CA ALA A 100 -2.67 -15.50 8.98
C ALA A 100 -1.54 -14.57 9.43
N PHE A 101 -0.62 -15.06 10.26
CA PHE A 101 0.57 -14.33 10.67
C PHE A 101 1.46 -13.99 9.48
N HIS A 102 1.76 -14.95 8.61
CA HIS A 102 2.58 -14.72 7.42
C HIS A 102 1.92 -13.76 6.42
N CYS A 103 0.63 -13.91 6.16
CA CYS A 103 -0.11 -12.99 5.30
C CYS A 103 -0.09 -11.56 5.86
N THR A 104 -0.31 -11.42 7.17
CA THR A 104 -0.27 -10.12 7.85
C THR A 104 1.13 -9.53 7.84
N ALA A 105 2.16 -10.31 8.12
CA ALA A 105 3.55 -9.87 8.11
C ALA A 105 3.99 -9.43 6.70
N ILE A 106 3.61 -10.17 5.65
CA ILE A 106 3.87 -9.81 4.25
C ILE A 106 3.15 -8.51 3.90
N LEU A 107 1.87 -8.37 4.28
CA LEU A 107 1.10 -7.17 4.02
C LEU A 107 1.72 -5.96 4.71
N VAL A 108 2.04 -6.07 6.00
CA VAL A 108 2.68 -5.01 6.77
C VAL A 108 4.05 -4.66 6.21
N GLY A 109 4.89 -5.68 5.95
CA GLY A 109 6.19 -5.51 5.35
C GLY A 109 6.12 -4.80 4.00
N SER A 110 5.13 -5.13 3.17
CA SER A 110 4.92 -4.49 1.86
C SER A 110 4.52 -3.02 1.99
N VAL A 111 3.66 -2.68 2.96
CA VAL A 111 3.22 -1.30 3.23
C VAL A 111 4.38 -0.47 3.77
N VAL A 112 5.11 -0.99 4.76
CA VAL A 112 6.29 -0.34 5.35
C VAL A 112 7.35 -0.11 4.28
N THR A 113 7.71 -1.15 3.52
CA THR A 113 8.71 -1.06 2.45
C THR A 113 8.29 -0.06 1.38
N SER A 114 7.02 -0.08 0.95
CA SER A 114 6.49 0.90 -0.01
C SER A 114 6.55 2.33 0.53
N ALA A 115 6.21 2.53 1.81
CA ALA A 115 6.27 3.85 2.45
C ALA A 115 7.72 4.36 2.54
N VAL A 116 8.67 3.50 2.90
CA VAL A 116 10.11 3.82 2.95
C VAL A 116 10.63 4.17 1.56
N ILE A 117 10.38 3.33 0.55
CA ILE A 117 10.79 3.59 -0.84
C ILE A 117 10.20 4.91 -1.33
N LEU A 118 8.93 5.19 -1.06
CA LEU A 118 8.33 6.44 -1.51
C LEU A 118 8.87 7.65 -0.74
N ASN A 119 9.19 7.49 0.53
CA ASN A 119 9.84 8.55 1.31
C ASN A 119 11.24 8.86 0.78
N MET A 120 12.04 7.82 0.48
CA MET A 120 13.33 7.96 -0.18
C MET A 120 13.19 8.70 -1.52
N LEU A 121 12.21 8.28 -2.34
CA LEU A 121 11.90 8.92 -3.61
C LEU A 121 11.55 10.40 -3.45
N MET A 122 10.72 10.74 -2.46
CA MET A 122 10.37 12.13 -2.15
C MET A 122 11.58 12.95 -1.74
N ASP A 123 12.50 12.37 -0.97
CA ASP A 123 13.72 13.04 -0.53
C ASP A 123 14.73 13.20 -1.67
N SER A 124 14.87 12.22 -2.56
CA SER A 124 15.63 12.36 -3.80
C SER A 124 15.10 13.52 -4.64
N VAL A 125 13.77 13.59 -4.84
CA VAL A 125 13.12 14.70 -5.57
C VAL A 125 13.36 16.03 -4.85
N ARG A 126 13.34 16.06 -3.51
CA ARG A 126 13.62 17.27 -2.73
C ARG A 126 15.07 17.72 -2.87
N ASN A 127 16.03 16.81 -2.84
CA ASN A 127 17.45 17.12 -3.03
C ASN A 127 17.69 17.62 -4.47
N LEU A 128 17.03 17.00 -5.46
CA LEU A 128 16.98 17.48 -6.85
C LEU A 128 16.41 18.90 -6.97
N ALA A 129 15.48 19.29 -6.11
CA ALA A 129 14.93 20.64 -6.10
C ALA A 129 15.92 21.69 -5.58
N LYS A 130 16.85 21.29 -4.69
CA LYS A 130 17.87 22.17 -4.10
C LYS A 130 19.07 22.39 -5.03
N LEU A 131 19.38 21.42 -5.89
CA LEU A 131 20.43 21.57 -6.88
C LEU A 131 20.14 22.73 -7.83
N ASN A 132 21.18 23.47 -8.19
CA ASN A 132 21.07 24.57 -9.15
C ASN A 132 20.45 24.09 -10.47
N VAL A 133 19.66 24.97 -11.10
CA VAL A 133 19.06 24.72 -12.41
C VAL A 133 20.17 24.72 -13.45
N GLY A 134 20.79 23.56 -13.61
CA GLY A 134 21.79 23.27 -14.62
C GLY A 134 21.50 21.93 -15.28
N THR A 135 22.18 21.68 -16.39
CA THR A 135 21.98 20.52 -17.28
C THR A 135 22.07 19.18 -16.53
N GLN A 136 22.95 19.08 -15.53
CA GLN A 136 23.11 17.88 -14.71
C GLN A 136 21.85 17.54 -13.90
N SER A 137 21.15 18.53 -13.36
CA SER A 137 19.92 18.35 -12.58
C SER A 137 18.73 17.89 -13.45
N ILE A 138 18.73 18.29 -14.72
CA ILE A 138 17.74 17.89 -15.73
C ILE A 138 18.02 16.44 -16.14
N ARG A 139 19.29 16.10 -16.42
CA ARG A 139 19.72 14.75 -16.78
C ARG A 139 19.43 13.74 -15.66
N MET A 140 19.71 14.09 -14.41
CA MET A 140 19.33 13.29 -13.24
C MET A 140 17.82 13.05 -13.16
N TYR A 141 17.00 14.10 -13.34
CA TYR A 141 15.54 13.94 -13.32
C TYR A 141 15.03 13.06 -14.47
N GLN A 142 15.64 13.16 -15.66
CA GLN A 142 15.31 12.28 -16.79
C GLN A 142 15.63 10.82 -16.49
N ARG A 143 16.82 10.52 -15.93
CA ARG A 143 17.19 9.17 -15.49
C ARG A 143 16.19 8.65 -14.46
N PHE A 144 15.84 9.48 -13.48
CA PHE A 144 14.86 9.13 -12.46
C PHE A 144 13.47 8.84 -13.06
N ARG A 145 13.04 9.63 -14.05
CA ARG A 145 11.78 9.42 -14.76
C ARG A 145 11.80 8.14 -15.60
N ILE A 146 12.91 7.82 -16.25
CA ILE A 146 13.06 6.57 -17.03
C ILE A 146 12.96 5.37 -16.08
N LEU A 147 13.65 5.41 -14.94
CA LEU A 147 13.53 4.38 -13.92
C LEU A 147 12.09 4.22 -13.43
N PHE A 148 11.46 5.35 -13.07
CA PHE A 148 10.08 5.35 -12.61
C PHE A 148 9.13 4.81 -13.67
N LYS A 149 9.39 5.06 -14.97
CA LYS A 149 8.61 4.53 -16.09
C LYS A 149 8.63 3.00 -16.13
N THR A 150 9.78 2.37 -15.84
CA THR A 150 9.90 0.91 -15.76
C THR A 150 9.05 0.33 -14.62
N VAL A 151 8.97 1.05 -13.50
CA VAL A 151 8.22 0.63 -12.31
C VAL A 151 6.74 1.09 -12.37
N GLU A 152 6.38 2.01 -13.27
CA GLU A 152 5.05 2.59 -13.40
C GLU A 152 4.00 1.52 -13.67
N ASN A 153 4.28 0.54 -14.54
CA ASN A 153 3.32 -0.52 -14.86
C ASN A 153 3.00 -1.41 -13.65
N ILE A 154 4.04 -1.79 -12.89
CA ILE A 154 3.88 -2.63 -11.69
C ILE A 154 3.14 -1.84 -10.61
N THR A 155 3.56 -0.61 -10.34
CA THR A 155 2.94 0.25 -9.32
C THR A 155 1.51 0.61 -9.68
N THR A 156 1.19 0.80 -10.97
CA THR A 156 -0.16 1.14 -11.42
C THR A 156 -1.12 -0.03 -11.20
N ARG A 157 -0.72 -1.25 -11.57
CA ARG A 157 -1.50 -2.47 -11.32
C ARG A 157 -1.68 -2.72 -9.83
N PHE A 158 -0.59 -2.61 -9.06
CA PHE A 158 -0.63 -2.82 -7.61
C PHE A 158 -1.52 -1.78 -6.91
N THR A 159 -1.42 -0.51 -7.29
CA THR A 159 -2.27 0.56 -6.75
C THR A 159 -3.74 0.32 -7.10
N SER A 160 -4.05 -0.09 -8.34
CA SER A 160 -5.42 -0.41 -8.74
C SER A 160 -5.98 -1.59 -7.95
N LEU A 161 -5.20 -2.65 -7.80
CA LEU A 161 -5.57 -3.84 -7.04
C LEU A 161 -5.81 -3.51 -5.56
N LEU A 162 -4.87 -2.79 -4.94
CA LEU A 162 -4.94 -2.42 -3.54
C LEU A 162 -6.14 -1.49 -3.26
N LEU A 163 -6.41 -0.52 -4.15
CA LEU A 163 -7.59 0.33 -4.02
C LEU A 163 -8.89 -0.45 -4.21
N SER A 164 -8.94 -1.36 -5.18
CA SER A 164 -10.14 -2.16 -5.45
C SER A 164 -10.45 -3.15 -4.32
N ILE A 165 -9.45 -3.91 -3.88
CA ILE A 165 -9.58 -4.87 -2.78
C ILE A 165 -9.88 -4.12 -1.48
N GLY A 166 -9.13 -3.06 -1.19
CA GLY A 166 -9.34 -2.24 -0.01
C GLY A 166 -10.74 -1.62 0.03
N PHE A 167 -11.26 -1.20 -1.13
CA PHE A 167 -12.61 -0.66 -1.26
C PHE A 167 -13.67 -1.71 -0.95
N GLY A 168 -13.64 -2.84 -1.67
CA GLY A 168 -14.60 -3.93 -1.47
C GLY A 168 -14.55 -4.45 -0.04
N PHE A 169 -13.35 -4.68 0.50
CA PHE A 169 -13.15 -5.14 1.86
C PHE A 169 -13.76 -4.18 2.89
N THR A 170 -13.47 -2.87 2.78
CA THR A 170 -13.99 -1.87 3.72
C THR A 170 -15.52 -1.77 3.66
N VAL A 171 -16.09 -1.76 2.44
CA VAL A 171 -17.55 -1.73 2.25
C VAL A 171 -18.21 -2.96 2.84
N MET A 172 -17.66 -4.16 2.59
CA MET A 172 -18.16 -5.42 3.14
C MET A 172 -18.08 -5.44 4.67
N CYS A 173 -16.93 -5.07 5.26
CA CYS A 173 -16.79 -5.02 6.71
C CYS A 173 -17.75 -4.02 7.35
N ASN A 174 -17.93 -2.84 6.77
CA ASN A 174 -18.88 -1.84 7.26
C ASN A 174 -20.33 -2.33 7.17
N PHE A 175 -20.71 -2.90 6.03
CA PHE A 175 -22.04 -3.48 5.83
C PHE A 175 -22.32 -4.57 6.86
N THR A 176 -21.40 -5.54 7.01
CA THR A 176 -21.56 -6.63 7.99
C THR A 176 -21.62 -6.09 9.42
N THR A 177 -20.82 -5.09 9.75
CA THR A 177 -20.85 -4.43 11.08
C THR A 177 -22.24 -3.87 11.36
N VAL A 178 -22.83 -3.11 10.44
CA VAL A 178 -24.15 -2.51 10.68
C VAL A 178 -25.26 -3.56 10.64
N ARG A 179 -25.25 -4.46 9.64
CA ARG A 179 -26.32 -5.44 9.42
C ARG A 179 -26.36 -6.53 10.49
N MET A 180 -25.21 -6.91 11.04
CA MET A 180 -25.10 -7.99 12.02
C MET A 180 -25.01 -7.50 13.46
N PHE A 181 -25.29 -6.22 13.71
CA PHE A 181 -25.33 -5.69 15.07
C PHE A 181 -26.40 -6.40 15.91
N GLY A 182 -25.99 -7.00 17.02
CA GLY A 182 -26.86 -7.80 17.89
C GLY A 182 -27.14 -9.24 17.40
N VAL A 183 -26.84 -9.56 16.13
CA VAL A 183 -26.95 -10.92 15.58
C VAL A 183 -25.70 -11.73 15.92
N ILE A 184 -24.51 -11.13 15.72
CA ILE A 184 -23.23 -11.77 16.05
C ILE A 184 -22.88 -11.46 17.51
N ARG A 185 -22.58 -12.50 18.29
CA ARG A 185 -22.17 -12.37 19.69
C ARG A 185 -20.77 -11.74 19.80
N MET A 186 -20.53 -10.99 20.88
CA MET A 186 -19.18 -10.56 21.26
C MET A 186 -18.33 -11.79 21.63
N PRO A 187 -17.01 -11.80 21.34
CA PRO A 187 -16.18 -10.72 20.79
C PRO A 187 -16.13 -10.66 19.25
N PHE A 188 -16.77 -11.59 18.53
CA PHE A 188 -16.65 -11.73 17.07
C PHE A 188 -17.15 -10.52 16.30
N TYR A 189 -18.18 -9.87 16.84
CA TYR A 189 -18.66 -8.61 16.28
C TYR A 189 -17.53 -7.58 16.16
N LEU A 190 -16.54 -7.55 17.07
CA LEU A 190 -15.43 -6.58 17.03
C LEU A 190 -14.46 -6.80 15.87
N PHE A 191 -14.42 -7.99 15.26
CA PHE A 191 -13.54 -8.27 14.13
C PHE A 191 -13.86 -7.37 12.94
N PHE A 192 -15.13 -7.25 12.56
CA PHE A 192 -15.58 -6.47 11.40
C PHE A 192 -15.29 -4.96 11.49
N PRO A 193 -15.67 -4.23 12.57
CA PRO A 193 -15.35 -2.82 12.70
C PRO A 193 -13.85 -2.60 12.84
N THR A 194 -13.12 -3.48 13.54
CA THR A 194 -11.65 -3.38 13.66
C THR A 194 -10.98 -3.55 12.30
N ALA A 195 -11.37 -4.58 11.54
CA ALA A 195 -10.88 -4.83 10.19
C ALA A 195 -11.19 -3.67 9.24
N SER A 196 -12.39 -3.10 9.31
CA SER A 196 -12.76 -1.92 8.52
C SER A 196 -11.87 -0.71 8.85
N VAL A 197 -11.68 -0.41 10.14
CA VAL A 197 -10.81 0.68 10.59
C VAL A 197 -9.39 0.48 10.06
N ILE A 198 -8.86 -0.75 10.12
CA ILE A 198 -7.54 -1.09 9.57
C ILE A 198 -7.47 -0.83 8.06
N GLY A 199 -8.48 -1.26 7.30
CA GLY A 199 -8.56 -1.01 5.87
C GLY A 199 -8.53 0.49 5.54
N ILE A 200 -9.34 1.28 6.24
CA ILE A 200 -9.42 2.75 6.09
C ILE A 200 -8.10 3.43 6.45
N VAL A 201 -7.46 3.01 7.55
CA VAL A 201 -6.18 3.56 8.02
C VAL A 201 -5.06 3.19 7.05
N GLY A 202 -4.97 1.92 6.63
CA GLY A 202 -3.94 1.46 5.69
C GLY A 202 -3.96 2.22 4.36
N ILE A 203 -5.15 2.38 3.78
CA ILE A 203 -5.34 3.16 2.55
C ILE A 203 -5.11 4.66 2.82
N GLY A 204 -5.53 5.13 3.98
CA GLY A 204 -5.33 6.50 4.46
C GLY A 204 -3.87 6.89 4.65
N VAL A 205 -3.00 5.92 4.95
CA VAL A 205 -1.54 6.09 5.02
C VAL A 205 -0.94 6.07 3.61
N LEU A 206 -1.29 5.09 2.77
CA LEU A 206 -0.72 4.93 1.42
C LEU A 206 -1.06 6.08 0.46
N LEU A 207 -2.30 6.59 0.49
CA LEU A 207 -2.76 7.61 -0.45
C LEU A 207 -1.99 8.95 -0.36
N PRO A 208 -1.76 9.53 0.84
CA PRO A 208 -0.93 10.73 1.02
C PRO A 208 0.44 10.68 0.39
N TYR A 209 1.10 9.54 0.50
CA TYR A 209 2.41 9.32 -0.08
C TYR A 209 2.33 9.44 -1.61
N GLY A 210 1.36 8.76 -2.24
CA GLY A 210 1.17 8.80 -3.69
C GLY A 210 0.94 10.20 -4.25
N PHE A 211 0.05 11.00 -3.63
CA PHE A 211 -0.22 12.34 -4.15
C PHE A 211 0.86 13.37 -3.75
N ALA A 212 1.54 13.22 -2.61
CA ALA A 212 2.62 14.12 -2.20
C ALA A 212 3.79 14.07 -3.18
N CYS A 213 4.11 12.87 -3.71
CA CYS A 213 5.08 12.71 -4.79
C CYS A 213 4.68 13.51 -6.05
N HIS A 214 3.42 13.38 -6.48
CA HIS A 214 2.90 14.09 -7.64
C HIS A 214 2.92 15.61 -7.46
N GLU A 215 2.48 16.12 -6.31
CA GLU A 215 2.43 17.55 -6.04
C GLU A 215 3.85 18.16 -5.95
N ARG A 216 4.78 17.49 -5.26
CA ARG A 216 6.17 17.96 -5.13
C ARG A 216 6.89 17.97 -6.46
N SER A 217 6.77 16.91 -7.26
CA SER A 217 7.38 16.86 -8.59
C SER A 217 6.79 17.93 -9.52
N GLY A 218 5.47 18.18 -9.43
CA GLY A 218 4.81 19.28 -10.12
C GLY A 218 5.34 20.66 -9.74
N LYS A 219 5.46 20.94 -8.43
CA LYS A 219 6.02 22.20 -7.90
C LYS A 219 7.48 22.40 -8.33
N LEU A 220 8.28 21.34 -8.30
CA LEU A 220 9.67 21.37 -8.76
C LEU A 220 9.77 21.74 -10.23
N LEU A 221 8.98 21.07 -11.10
CA LEU A 221 8.96 21.37 -12.52
C LEU A 221 8.46 22.79 -12.80
N ALA A 222 7.41 23.25 -12.10
CA ALA A 222 6.90 24.60 -12.24
C ALA A 222 7.95 25.66 -11.85
N GLY A 223 8.65 25.46 -10.73
CA GLY A 223 9.73 26.34 -10.29
C GLY A 223 10.89 26.39 -11.28
N ARG A 224 11.25 25.26 -11.90
CA ARG A 224 12.28 25.21 -12.96
C ARG A 224 11.81 25.93 -14.23
N LYS A 225 10.56 25.77 -14.64
CA LYS A 225 9.98 26.50 -15.78
C LYS A 225 10.03 28.01 -15.56
N GLY A 226 9.69 28.48 -14.36
CA GLY A 226 9.77 29.90 -14.01
C GLY A 226 11.19 30.46 -14.07
N LYS A 227 12.17 29.76 -13.45
CA LYS A 227 13.57 30.20 -13.45
C LYS A 227 14.20 30.23 -14.85
N LEU A 228 13.87 29.26 -15.70
CA LEU A 228 14.37 29.21 -17.09
C LEU A 228 13.72 30.29 -17.98
N GLY A 229 12.46 30.64 -17.74
CA GLY A 229 11.78 31.71 -18.47
C GLY A 229 12.44 33.09 -18.29
N VAL A 230 13.02 33.35 -17.11
CA VAL A 230 13.73 34.61 -16.81
C VAL A 230 15.10 34.68 -17.50
N LYS A 231 15.81 33.55 -17.66
CA LYS A 231 17.13 33.47 -18.32
C LYS A 231 17.02 33.33 -19.85
N ARG A 232 16.18 34.17 -20.48
CA ARG A 232 15.95 34.17 -21.93
C ARG A 232 17.25 34.49 -22.68
N GLY A 233 17.80 33.51 -23.40
CA GLY A 233 18.95 33.73 -24.31
C GLY A 233 19.80 32.49 -24.53
N THR A 234 20.40 31.96 -23.46
CA THR A 234 21.38 30.86 -23.53
C THR A 234 20.78 29.47 -23.29
N MET A 235 19.56 29.36 -22.74
CA MET A 235 18.98 28.09 -22.27
C MET A 235 17.72 27.63 -23.04
N ARG A 236 17.55 28.02 -24.31
CA ARG A 236 16.38 27.63 -25.13
C ARG A 236 16.15 26.11 -25.19
N LEU A 237 17.22 25.31 -25.27
CA LEU A 237 17.10 23.85 -25.33
C LEU A 237 16.62 23.27 -23.99
N GLU A 238 17.18 23.74 -22.87
CA GLU A 238 16.79 23.29 -21.53
C GLU A 238 15.33 23.65 -21.21
N GLU A 239 14.88 24.82 -21.65
CA GLU A 239 13.49 25.23 -21.51
C GLU A 239 12.53 24.29 -22.25
N LYS A 240 12.87 23.90 -23.49
CA LYS A 240 12.10 22.92 -24.28
C LYS A 240 12.06 21.56 -23.56
N ILE A 241 13.19 21.10 -23.04
CA ILE A 241 13.27 19.82 -22.31
C ILE A 241 12.40 19.87 -21.04
N VAL A 242 12.52 20.92 -20.23
CA VAL A 242 11.74 21.06 -18.98
C VAL A 242 10.25 21.22 -19.27
N LYS A 243 9.87 21.88 -20.38
CA LYS A 243 8.48 21.95 -20.85
C LYS A 243 7.92 20.57 -21.20
N ALA A 244 8.71 19.71 -21.82
CA ALA A 244 8.31 18.34 -22.18
C ALA A 244 8.25 17.37 -20.98
N LEU A 245 8.92 17.68 -19.87
CA LEU A 245 8.87 16.86 -18.66
C LEU A 245 7.51 16.94 -17.99
N ARG A 246 7.00 15.76 -17.61
CA ARG A 246 5.76 15.59 -16.83
C ARG A 246 6.09 15.30 -15.36
N PRO A 247 5.23 15.72 -14.42
CA PRO A 247 5.37 15.35 -13.02
C PRO A 247 5.30 13.84 -12.85
N ILE A 248 6.00 13.35 -11.84
CA ILE A 248 6.04 11.93 -11.47
C ILE A 248 4.95 11.72 -10.44
N GLY A 249 3.98 10.88 -10.78
CA GLY A 249 2.88 10.52 -9.88
C GLY A 249 2.49 9.07 -10.06
N ILE A 250 1.96 8.48 -8.99
CA ILE A 250 1.38 7.15 -9.02
C ILE A 250 0.03 7.24 -9.72
N ARG A 251 -0.17 6.35 -10.70
CA ARG A 251 -1.43 6.21 -11.43
C ARG A 251 -2.15 4.95 -10.95
N ALA A 252 -3.46 4.93 -11.05
CA ALA A 252 -4.27 3.73 -10.88
C ALA A 252 -4.81 3.32 -12.26
N GLY A 253 -4.70 2.03 -12.60
CA GLY A 253 -4.96 1.53 -13.94
C GLY A 253 -4.73 0.04 -14.09
N THR A 254 -5.21 -0.51 -15.20
CA THR A 254 -5.03 -1.91 -15.59
C THR A 254 -4.33 -1.96 -16.94
N GLY A 255 -3.16 -2.62 -16.99
CA GLY A 255 -2.36 -2.73 -18.21
C GLY A 255 -1.77 -1.39 -18.64
N GLU A 256 -2.01 -1.01 -19.90
CA GLU A 256 -1.53 0.26 -20.48
C GLU A 256 -2.49 1.43 -20.21
N PHE A 257 -3.71 1.13 -19.75
CA PHE A 257 -4.72 2.13 -19.47
C PHE A 257 -4.57 2.67 -18.04
N SER A 258 -4.21 3.95 -17.93
CA SER A 258 -4.26 4.67 -16.66
C SER A 258 -5.61 5.38 -16.51
N PHE A 259 -6.46 4.92 -15.59
CA PHE A 259 -7.78 5.52 -15.36
C PHE A 259 -7.66 6.90 -14.72
N PHE A 260 -6.84 7.03 -13.68
CA PHE A 260 -6.64 8.30 -12.98
C PHE A 260 -5.28 8.40 -12.28
N VAL A 261 -4.86 9.63 -12.03
CA VAL A 261 -3.68 9.96 -11.23
C VAL A 261 -4.13 10.16 -9.78
N LEU A 262 -3.38 9.62 -8.81
CA LEU A 262 -3.64 9.86 -7.40
C LEU A 262 -3.44 11.34 -7.06
N LYS A 263 -4.54 12.02 -6.72
CA LYS A 263 -4.57 13.42 -6.31
C LYS A 263 -5.11 13.51 -4.87
N LYS A 264 -4.91 14.66 -4.23
CA LYS A 264 -5.50 14.95 -2.90
C LYS A 264 -7.03 14.75 -2.91
N SER A 265 -7.70 15.10 -4.01
CA SER A 265 -9.14 14.88 -4.20
C SER A 265 -9.54 13.40 -4.23
N THR A 266 -8.65 12.50 -4.65
CA THR A 266 -8.92 11.06 -4.73
C THR A 266 -9.16 10.48 -3.33
N LYS A 267 -8.46 10.97 -2.29
CA LYS A 267 -8.67 10.53 -0.90
C LYS A 267 -10.10 10.82 -0.43
N SER A 268 -10.59 12.04 -0.64
CA SER A 268 -11.95 12.42 -0.26
C SER A 268 -13.00 11.63 -1.06
N LYS A 269 -12.81 11.51 -2.39
CA LYS A 269 -13.70 10.70 -3.24
C LYS A 269 -13.74 9.23 -2.83
N TYR A 270 -12.60 8.68 -2.40
CA TYR A 270 -12.51 7.30 -1.95
C TYR A 270 -13.38 7.06 -0.70
N TYR A 271 -13.26 7.90 0.32
CA TYR A 271 -14.05 7.73 1.54
C TYR A 271 -15.54 7.96 1.31
N VAL A 272 -15.90 8.98 0.52
CA VAL A 272 -17.29 9.22 0.12
C VAL A 272 -17.86 8.00 -0.60
N ALA A 273 -17.12 7.44 -1.58
CA ALA A 273 -17.56 6.26 -2.29
C ALA A 273 -17.73 5.02 -1.39
N VAL A 274 -16.87 4.85 -0.38
CA VAL A 274 -17.01 3.76 0.60
C VAL A 274 -18.30 3.94 1.39
N THR A 275 -18.55 5.14 1.91
CA THR A 275 -19.76 5.44 2.68
C THR A 275 -21.02 5.29 1.83
N ASP A 276 -21.05 5.87 0.64
CA ASP A 276 -22.20 5.81 -0.26
C ASP A 276 -22.53 4.37 -0.63
N LYS A 277 -21.52 3.55 -0.96
CA LYS A 277 -21.75 2.13 -1.29
C LYS A 277 -22.13 1.30 -0.08
N THR A 278 -21.64 1.62 1.12
CA THR A 278 -22.14 0.98 2.34
C THR A 278 -23.61 1.32 2.58
N ILE A 279 -24.04 2.58 2.40
CA ILE A 279 -25.44 2.98 2.56
C ILE A 279 -26.32 2.31 1.51
N GLU A 280 -25.91 2.32 0.24
CA GLU A 280 -26.61 1.64 -0.85
C GLU A 280 -26.81 0.15 -0.57
N ALA A 281 -25.75 -0.54 -0.13
CA ALA A 281 -25.82 -1.95 0.24
C ALA A 281 -26.76 -2.22 1.43
N LEU A 282 -26.92 -1.26 2.35
CA LEU A 282 -27.84 -1.38 3.49
C LEU A 282 -29.31 -1.14 3.11
N MET A 283 -29.58 -0.47 1.99
CA MET A 283 -30.94 -0.19 1.51
C MET A 283 -31.52 -1.31 0.64
N THR A 284 -30.67 -2.11 0.00
CA THR A 284 -31.04 -3.36 -0.69
C THR A 284 -31.26 -4.52 0.26
#